data_AF-A0AAE1B6I0-F1
#
_entry.id   AF-A0AAE1B6I0-F1
#
_cell.length_a   1.000
_cell.length_b   1.000
_cell.length_c   1.000
_cell.angle_alpha   90.00
_cell.angle_beta   90.00
_cell.angle_gamma   90.00
#
_symmetry.space_group_name_H-M   'P 1'
#
loop_
_entity.id
_entity.type
_entity.pdbx_description
1 polymer ?
#
loop_
_entity_poly.entity_id
_entity_poly.type
_entity_poly.pdbx_seq_one_letter_code
_entity_poly.pdbx_strand_id
1 'polypeptide(L)'
;MKNSSHTMKDNCSDMLEDSSNTMKDNCSDMLEDSSNTMKDNCSDMLEDSSHTMKDNCSDMMKNSSHTMKDNCSDMLEDSSHTLCDYCPPTCHYSYPSLL
;
A
#
# COMPACT_ATOMS: atom_id res chain seq x y z
N MET A 1 5.59 17.30 19.75
CA MET A 1 4.70 17.64 18.62
C MET A 1 5.03 16.63 17.53
N LYS A 2 4.11 15.72 17.17
CA LYS A 2 4.28 14.94 15.94
C LYS A 2 3.97 15.91 14.81
N ASN A 3 4.98 16.32 14.06
CA ASN A 3 4.76 17.01 12.80
C ASN A 3 4.04 16.02 11.90
N SER A 4 2.74 16.23 11.65
CA SER A 4 2.02 15.42 10.68
C SER A 4 2.48 15.88 9.30
N SER A 5 3.45 15.18 8.72
CA SER A 5 3.87 15.39 7.34
C SER A 5 2.85 14.76 6.39
N HIS A 6 2.54 15.48 5.32
CA HIS A 6 1.74 14.95 4.21
C HIS A 6 2.56 15.08 2.94
N THR A 7 2.55 14.04 2.14
CA THR A 7 3.25 14.05 0.86
C THR A 7 2.31 13.59 -0.25
N MET A 8 2.41 14.27 -1.37
CA MET A 8 1.71 13.94 -2.60
C MET A 8 2.76 13.76 -3.69
N LYS A 9 2.64 12.67 -4.44
CA LYS A 9 3.58 12.28 -5.49
C LYS A 9 2.82 11.82 -6.72
N ASP A 10 3.36 12.20 -7.85
CA ASP A 10 2.79 11.94 -9.17
C ASP A 10 3.96 11.58 -10.09
N ASN A 11 3.83 10.49 -10.84
CA ASN A 11 4.78 10.05 -11.86
C ASN A 11 6.23 9.94 -11.33
N CYS A 12 6.42 9.28 -10.19
CA CYS A 12 7.75 9.06 -9.59
C CYS A 12 8.24 7.63 -9.85
N SER A 13 9.48 7.49 -10.30
CA SER A 13 10.02 6.16 -10.64
C SER A 13 10.70 5.43 -9.49
N ASP A 14 11.24 6.14 -8.49
CA ASP A 14 11.93 5.57 -7.34
C ASP A 14 11.67 6.48 -6.14
N MET A 15 11.35 5.91 -4.97
CA MET A 15 11.13 6.74 -3.80
C MET A 15 11.33 6.05 -2.46
N LEU A 16 11.89 6.81 -1.51
CA LEU A 16 11.94 6.48 -0.09
C LEU A 16 11.25 7.59 0.69
N GLU A 17 10.25 7.22 1.49
CA GLU A 17 9.47 8.20 2.24
C GLU A 17 9.09 7.71 3.64
N ASP A 18 9.15 8.63 4.60
CA ASP A 18 8.58 8.50 5.93
C ASP A 18 7.66 9.72 6.15
N SER A 19 6.35 9.48 6.17
CA SER A 19 5.39 10.54 6.43
C SER A 19 4.16 10.04 7.17
N SER A 20 3.40 10.94 7.78
CA SER A 20 2.16 10.49 8.43
C SER A 20 1.11 10.04 7.41
N ASN A 21 1.01 10.75 6.28
CA ASN A 21 0.03 10.48 5.24
C ASN A 21 0.64 10.68 3.85
N THR A 22 0.43 9.69 2.98
CA THR A 22 0.95 9.75 1.62
C THR A 22 -0.12 9.46 0.58
N MET A 23 -0.09 10.22 -0.51
CA MET A 23 -0.90 9.98 -1.72
C MET A 23 0.01 9.87 -2.93
N LYS A 24 -0.19 8.82 -3.73
CA LYS A 24 0.66 8.49 -4.87
C LYS A 24 -0.18 8.14 -6.08
N ASP A 25 0.22 8.68 -7.22
CA ASP A 25 -0.38 8.41 -8.52
C ASP A 25 0.73 8.05 -9.52
N ASN A 26 0.57 6.95 -10.26
CA ASN A 26 1.50 6.48 -11.29
C ASN A 26 2.96 6.37 -10.81
N CYS A 27 3.20 5.77 -9.65
CA CYS A 27 4.56 5.64 -9.09
C CYS A 27 5.07 4.19 -9.09
N SER A 28 6.37 4.00 -9.24
CA SER A 28 7.04 2.70 -9.18
C SER A 28 8.19 2.67 -8.16
N ASP A 29 8.66 1.47 -7.82
CA ASP A 29 9.86 1.19 -7.01
C ASP A 29 9.94 2.02 -5.72
N MET A 30 9.02 1.77 -4.78
CA MET A 30 8.94 2.58 -3.56
C MET A 30 9.09 1.77 -2.27
N LEU A 31 9.81 2.36 -1.32
CA LEU A 31 9.79 1.96 0.09
C LEU A 31 9.15 3.06 0.93
N GLU A 32 8.20 2.71 1.76
CA GLU A 32 7.39 3.66 2.49
C GLU A 32 7.04 3.17 3.90
N ASP A 33 7.14 4.08 4.86
CA ASP A 33 6.57 3.94 6.19
C ASP A 33 5.59 5.10 6.40
N SER A 34 4.31 4.78 6.64
CA SER A 34 3.29 5.79 6.87
C SER A 34 2.22 5.37 7.86
N SER A 35 1.41 6.31 8.36
CA SER A 35 0.19 5.92 9.09
C SER A 35 -0.97 5.62 8.13
N ASN A 36 -1.11 6.41 7.06
CA ASN A 36 -2.12 6.18 6.03
C ASN A 36 -1.56 6.39 4.63
N THR A 37 -1.93 5.51 3.72
CA THR A 37 -1.47 5.56 2.32
C THR A 37 -2.62 5.39 1.35
N MET A 38 -2.62 6.19 0.29
CA MET A 38 -3.49 6.04 -0.87
C MET A 38 -2.63 5.92 -2.13
N LYS A 39 -2.90 4.91 -2.95
CA LYS A 39 -2.15 4.59 -4.17
C LYS A 39 -3.10 4.36 -5.34
N ASP A 40 -2.80 4.98 -6.46
CA ASP A 40 -3.45 4.76 -7.74
C ASP A 40 -2.39 4.44 -8.80
N ASN A 41 -2.60 3.38 -9.58
CA ASN A 41 -1.71 2.93 -10.66
C ASN A 41 -0.23 2.79 -10.27
N CYS A 42 0.06 2.19 -9.10
CA CYS A 42 1.43 2.02 -8.61
C CYS A 42 1.94 0.58 -8.73
N SER A 43 3.26 0.40 -8.91
CA SER A 43 3.91 -0.92 -8.98
C SER A 43 5.18 -1.04 -8.14
N ASP A 44 5.58 -2.27 -7.81
CA ASP A 44 6.87 -2.60 -7.16
C ASP A 44 7.13 -1.85 -5.84
N MET A 45 6.37 -2.20 -4.80
CA MET A 45 6.32 -1.41 -3.56
C MET A 45 6.45 -2.28 -2.33
N LEU A 46 7.26 -1.81 -1.39
CA LEU A 46 7.28 -2.28 -0.01
C LEU A 46 6.72 -1.19 0.91
N GLU A 47 5.75 -1.56 1.74
CA GLU A 47 5.06 -0.59 2.60
C GLU A 47 4.72 -1.17 3.97
N ASP A 48 4.94 -0.37 5.00
CA ASP A 48 4.33 -0.55 6.31
C ASP A 48 3.37 0.61 6.58
N SER A 49 2.09 0.32 6.83
CA SER A 49 1.10 1.35 7.10
C SER A 49 -0.06 0.88 7.96
N SER A 50 -0.64 1.75 8.78
CA SER A 50 -1.85 1.35 9.56
C SER A 50 -3.07 1.16 8.67
N HIS A 51 -3.25 2.02 7.66
CA HIS A 51 -4.35 1.95 6.70
C HIS A 51 -3.87 2.18 5.28
N THR A 52 -4.23 1.27 4.38
CA THR A 52 -3.87 1.37 2.96
C THR A 52 -5.09 1.29 2.04
N MET A 53 -5.19 2.20 1.09
CA MET A 53 -6.11 2.13 -0.04
C MET A 53 -5.33 2.02 -1.35
N LYS A 54 -5.72 1.09 -2.21
CA LYS A 54 -5.09 0.85 -3.51
C LYS A 54 -6.14 0.71 -4.61
N ASP A 55 -5.84 1.33 -5.74
CA ASP A 55 -6.55 1.15 -7.00
C ASP A 55 -5.52 0.83 -8.11
N ASN A 56 -5.80 -0.19 -8.93
CA ASN A 56 -4.98 -0.59 -10.07
C ASN A 56 -3.48 -0.79 -9.78
N CYS A 57 -3.13 -1.37 -8.62
CA CYS A 57 -1.73 -1.58 -8.23
C CYS A 57 -1.25 -3.04 -8.42
N SER A 58 0.03 -3.25 -8.71
CA SER A 58 0.63 -4.59 -8.91
C SER A 58 1.98 -4.77 -8.21
N ASP A 59 2.36 -6.01 -7.87
CA ASP A 59 3.69 -6.35 -7.32
C ASP A 59 3.98 -5.66 -5.98
N MET A 60 3.08 -5.87 -5.02
CA MET A 60 3.11 -5.21 -3.72
C MET A 60 3.46 -6.20 -2.60
N MET A 61 4.34 -5.81 -1.68
CA MET A 61 4.52 -6.50 -0.40
C MET A 61 4.26 -5.54 0.77
N LYS A 62 3.29 -5.86 1.62
CA LYS A 62 2.83 -4.92 2.65
C LYS A 62 2.49 -5.55 3.99
N ASN A 63 2.64 -4.73 5.03
CA ASN A 63 2.09 -4.95 6.36
C ASN A 63 1.09 -3.84 6.68
N SER A 64 -0.16 -4.19 7.03
CA SER A 64 -1.14 -3.18 7.41
C SER A 64 -2.23 -3.66 8.36
N SER A 65 -2.74 -2.82 9.23
CA SER A 65 -3.92 -3.21 10.03
C SER A 65 -5.17 -3.34 9.17
N HIS A 66 -5.32 -2.48 8.17
CA HIS A 66 -6.48 -2.46 7.28
C HIS A 66 -6.10 -2.11 5.85
N THR A 67 -6.55 -2.93 4.92
CA THR A 67 -6.35 -2.67 3.49
C THR A 67 -7.68 -2.68 2.73
N MET A 68 -7.84 -1.72 1.83
CA MET A 68 -8.84 -1.74 0.76
C MET A 68 -8.15 -1.78 -0.59
N LYS A 69 -8.63 -2.65 -1.49
CA LYS A 69 -8.07 -2.86 -2.82
C LYS A 69 -9.16 -2.87 -3.86
N ASP A 70 -8.90 -2.24 -4.99
CA ASP A 70 -9.66 -2.35 -6.22
C ASP A 70 -8.71 -2.66 -7.39
N ASN A 71 -9.05 -3.65 -8.23
CA ASN A 71 -8.30 -4.03 -9.43
C ASN A 71 -6.78 -4.28 -9.23
N CYS A 72 -6.37 -4.75 -8.06
CA CYS A 72 -4.96 -5.00 -7.75
C CYS A 72 -4.54 -6.45 -8.06
N SER A 73 -3.29 -6.68 -8.45
CA SER A 73 -2.73 -8.03 -8.69
C SER A 73 -1.43 -8.27 -7.94
N ASP A 74 -1.04 -9.55 -7.82
CA ASP A 74 0.28 -10.00 -7.34
C ASP A 74 0.72 -9.33 -6.03
N MET A 75 -0.19 -9.45 -5.06
CA MET A 75 -0.06 -8.86 -3.74
C MET A 75 0.32 -9.91 -2.71
N LEU A 76 1.39 -9.63 -1.96
CA LEU A 76 1.73 -10.27 -0.70
C LEU A 76 1.38 -9.32 0.44
N GLU A 77 0.41 -9.70 1.24
CA GLU A 77 -0.12 -8.81 2.28
C GLU A 77 -0.28 -9.57 3.59
N ASP A 78 0.22 -8.96 4.66
CA ASP A 78 -0.17 -9.27 6.03
C ASP A 78 -1.10 -8.17 6.52
N SER A 79 -2.39 -8.51 6.69
CA SER A 79 -3.36 -7.57 7.23
C SER A 79 -4.40 -8.22 8.11
N SER A 80 -4.78 -7.50 9.17
CA SER A 80 -5.87 -7.92 10.05
C SER A 80 -7.22 -7.91 9.34
N HIS A 81 -7.40 -6.98 8.40
CA HIS A 81 -8.65 -6.81 7.68
C HIS A 81 -8.39 -6.35 6.24
N THR A 82 -8.81 -7.15 5.28
CA THR A 82 -8.75 -6.77 3.87
C THR A 82 -10.13 -6.78 3.23
N LEU A 83 -10.47 -5.68 2.56
CA LEU A 83 -11.56 -5.60 1.60
C LEU A 83 -10.96 -5.59 0.20
N CYS A 84 -11.49 -6.40 -0.71
CA CYS A 84 -11.05 -6.41 -2.09
C CYS A 84 -12.24 -6.42 -3.03
N ASP A 85 -12.31 -5.40 -3.88
CA ASP A 85 -13.13 -5.40 -5.08
C ASP A 85 -12.23 -5.83 -6.25
N TYR A 86 -12.65 -6.84 -7.01
CA TYR A 86 -11.92 -7.37 -8.17
C TYR A 86 -10.38 -7.62 -8.00
N CYS A 87 -9.97 -8.55 -7.10
CA CYS A 87 -8.62 -9.15 -7.17
C CYS A 87 -8.65 -10.41 -8.05
N PRO A 88 -7.68 -10.64 -8.94
CA PRO A 88 -7.44 -11.95 -9.50
C PRO A 88 -7.02 -12.94 -8.40
N PRO A 89 -7.19 -14.26 -8.61
CA PRO A 89 -6.88 -15.29 -7.62
C PRO A 89 -5.38 -15.39 -7.25
N THR A 90 -4.48 -14.63 -7.90
CA THR A 90 -3.05 -14.59 -7.58
C THR A 90 -2.73 -13.74 -6.34
N CYS A 91 -3.70 -12.98 -5.81
CA CYS A 91 -3.55 -12.24 -4.56
C CYS A 91 -3.39 -13.22 -3.37
N HIS A 92 -2.17 -13.33 -2.84
CA HIS A 92 -1.86 -14.21 -1.72
C HIS A 92 -2.08 -13.47 -0.41
N TYR A 93 -3.15 -13.83 0.30
CA TYR A 93 -3.44 -13.35 1.65
C TYR A 93 -2.66 -14.18 2.66
N SER A 94 -1.70 -13.55 3.35
CA SER A 94 -1.17 -14.13 4.57
C SER A 94 -2.09 -13.70 5.71
N TYR A 95 -2.86 -14.64 6.27
CA TYR A 95 -3.61 -14.35 7.49
C TYR A 95 -2.63 -13.99 8.61
N PRO A 96 -2.92 -12.98 9.44
CA PRO A 96 -2.11 -12.73 10.62
C PRO A 96 -2.16 -13.97 11.49
N SER A 97 -0.99 -14.46 11.90
CA SER A 97 -0.90 -15.58 12.82
C SER A 97 -1.55 -15.15 14.14
N LEU A 98 -2.68 -15.76 14.51
CA LEU A 98 -3.28 -15.62 15.83
C LEU A 98 -2.30 -16.22 16.86
N LEU A 99 -1.46 -15.39 17.48
CA LEU A 99 -0.57 -15.73 18.58
C LEU A 99 -0.80 -14.77 19.75
#